data_AF-D4JYT7-F1
#
_entry.id   AF-D4JYT7-F1
#
_cell.length_a   1.000
_cell.length_b   1.000
_cell.length_c   1.000
_cell.angle_alpha   90.00
_cell.angle_beta   90.00
_cell.angle_gamma   90.00
#
_symmetry.space_group_name_H-M   'P 1'
#
loop_
_entity.id
_entity.type
_entity.pdbx_description
1 polymer ?
#
loop_
_entity_poly.entity_id
_entity_poly.type
_entity_poly.pdbx_seq_one_letter_code
_entity_poly.pdbx_strand_id
1 'polypeptide(L)' 'MRSLLGGAKLPKMDVLKEEGRKLTAKKKQLYGEYQKARRDMQEIVTIKANIDTLLGYTEPGRKHEKER' A
#
# COMPACT_ATOMS: atom_id res chain seq x y z
N MET A 1 -18.54 -30.91 0.73
CA MET A 1 -18.88 -29.82 -0.21
C MET A 1 -20.08 -28.99 0.21
N ARG A 2 -21.21 -29.59 0.63
CA ARG A 2 -22.40 -28.84 1.05
C ARG A 2 -22.18 -27.99 2.32
N SER A 3 -21.29 -28.42 3.21
CA SER A 3 -20.82 -27.64 4.38
C SER A 3 -19.92 -26.45 4.01
N LEU A 4 -19.08 -26.58 2.97
CA LEU A 4 -18.18 -25.51 2.49
C LEU A 4 -18.92 -24.34 1.85
N LEU A 5 -20.09 -24.62 1.30
CA LEU A 5 -20.95 -23.64 0.62
C LEU A 5 -22.11 -23.17 1.53
N GLY A 6 -22.08 -23.48 2.82
CA GLY A 6 -23.14 -23.09 3.76
C GLY A 6 -24.53 -23.60 3.37
N GLY A 7 -24.64 -24.75 2.72
CA GLY A 7 -25.91 -25.29 2.21
C GLY A 7 -26.33 -24.78 0.82
N ALA A 8 -25.61 -23.82 0.24
CA ALA A 8 -25.93 -23.28 -1.09
C ALA A 8 -25.61 -24.28 -2.22
N LYS A 9 -26.37 -24.15 -3.33
CA LYS A 9 -26.12 -24.90 -4.56
C LYS A 9 -24.89 -24.34 -5.26
N LEU A 10 -24.12 -25.21 -5.94
CA LEU A 10 -22.95 -24.78 -6.71
C LEU A 10 -23.38 -23.73 -7.75
N PRO A 11 -22.74 -22.54 -7.77
CA PRO A 11 -23.03 -21.53 -8.78
C PRO A 11 -22.75 -22.08 -10.19
N LYS A 12 -23.54 -21.62 -11.17
CA LYS A 12 -23.24 -21.90 -12.58
C LYS A 12 -21.90 -21.27 -12.95
N MET A 13 -21.15 -21.95 -13.82
CA MET A 13 -19.78 -21.55 -14.16
C MET A 13 -19.70 -20.15 -14.77
N ASP A 14 -20.72 -19.70 -15.49
CA ASP A 14 -20.77 -18.37 -16.09
C ASP A 14 -20.85 -17.25 -15.03
N VAL A 15 -21.58 -17.49 -13.93
CA VAL A 15 -21.67 -16.56 -12.80
C VAL A 15 -20.30 -16.38 -12.14
N LEU A 16 -19.57 -17.49 -11.93
CA LEU A 16 -18.23 -17.45 -11.34
C LEU A 16 -17.22 -16.70 -12.24
N LYS A 17 -17.33 -16.88 -13.57
CA LYS A 17 -16.48 -16.15 -14.53
C LYS A 17 -16.79 -14.65 -14.52
N GLU A 18 -18.05 -14.27 -14.44
CA GLU A 18 -18.47 -12.87 -14.39
C GLU A 18 -18.02 -12.18 -13.09
N GLU A 19 -18.22 -12.84 -11.94
CA GLU A 19 -17.73 -12.37 -10.64
C GLU A 19 -16.20 -12.24 -10.63
N GLY A 20 -15.49 -13.23 -11.17
CA GLY A 20 -14.03 -13.18 -11.31
C GLY A 20 -13.55 -12.00 -12.16
N ARG A 21 -14.26 -11.68 -13.25
CA ARG A 21 -13.96 -10.51 -14.09
C ARG A 21 -14.19 -9.19 -13.33
N LYS A 22 -15.32 -9.07 -12.63
CA LYS A 22 -15.66 -7.88 -11.82
C LYS A 22 -14.64 -7.65 -10.71
N LEU A 23 -14.26 -8.70 -9.98
CA LEU A 23 -13.24 -8.63 -8.92
C LEU A 23 -11.87 -8.24 -9.47
N THR A 24 -11.48 -8.78 -10.62
CA THR A 24 -10.20 -8.45 -11.26
C THR A 24 -10.17 -6.99 -11.72
N ALA A 25 -11.27 -6.48 -12.29
CA ALA A 25 -11.38 -5.08 -12.68
C ALA A 25 -11.28 -4.15 -11.46
N LYS A 26 -12.03 -4.43 -10.39
CA LYS A 26 -11.99 -3.66 -9.14
C LYS A 26 -10.60 -3.70 -8.50
N LYS A 27 -9.93 -4.86 -8.49
CA LYS A 27 -8.56 -5.00 -8.00
C LYS A 27 -7.60 -4.12 -8.81
N LYS A 28 -7.65 -4.18 -10.14
CA LYS A 28 -6.75 -3.38 -10.99
C LYS A 28 -6.92 -1.88 -10.77
N GLN A 29 -8.17 -1.41 -10.66
CA GLN A 29 -8.48 -0.01 -10.40
C GLN A 29 -7.88 0.45 -9.06
N LEU A 30 -8.21 -0.23 -7.96
CA LEU A 30 -7.74 0.14 -6.62
C LEU A 30 -6.23 -0.04 -6.45
N TYR A 31 -5.64 -1.03 -7.13
CA TYR A 31 -4.22 -1.31 -7.03
C TYR A 31 -3.35 -0.22 -7.68
N GLY A 32 -3.84 0.44 -8.72
CA GLY A 32 -3.15 1.59 -9.32
C GLY A 32 -2.99 2.74 -8.34
N GLU A 33 -4.07 3.10 -7.64
CA GLU A 33 -4.06 4.15 -6.62
C GLU A 33 -3.16 3.79 -5.44
N TYR A 34 -3.23 2.54 -4.97
CA TYR A 34 -2.34 2.03 -3.92
C TYR A 34 -0.86 2.09 -4.33
N GLN A 35 -0.53 1.70 -5.55
CA GLN A 35 0.84 1.74 -6.07
C GLN A 35 1.38 3.17 -6.14
N LYS A 36 0.54 4.13 -6.56
CA LYS A 36 0.90 5.54 -6.56
C LYS A 36 1.16 6.05 -5.15
N ALA A 37 0.20 5.86 -4.23
CA ALA A 37 0.33 6.30 -2.84
C ALA A 37 1.56 5.70 -2.14
N ARG A 38 1.90 4.44 -2.46
CA ARG A 38 3.10 3.79 -1.93
C ARG A 38 4.38 4.45 -2.43
N ARG A 39 4.46 4.83 -3.71
CA ARG A 39 5.63 5.53 -4.27
C ARG A 39 5.77 6.93 -3.67
N ASP A 40 4.67 7.67 -3.62
CA ASP A 40 4.64 9.02 -3.03
C ASP A 40 5.11 8.98 -1.57
N MET A 41 4.67 7.99 -0.79
CA MET A 41 5.13 7.80 0.58
C MET A 41 6.64 7.48 0.67
N GLN A 42 7.15 6.61 -0.21
CA GLN A 42 8.58 6.30 -0.25
C GLN A 42 9.41 7.55 -0.55
N GLU A 43 8.98 8.38 -1.50
CA GLU A 43 9.65 9.62 -1.85
C GLU A 43 9.65 10.61 -0.68
N ILE A 44 8.51 10.79 0.01
CA ILE A 44 8.42 11.64 1.20
C ILE A 44 9.36 11.17 2.30
N VAL A 45 9.42 9.85 2.56
CA VAL A 45 10.32 9.28 3.57
C VAL A 45 11.77 9.50 3.19
N THR A 46 12.14 9.35 1.92
CA THR A 46 13.49 9.64 1.43
C THR A 46 13.84 11.12 1.56
N ILE A 47 12.94 12.02 1.16
CA ILE A 47 13.13 13.47 1.33
C ILE A 47 13.35 13.81 2.80
N LYS A 48 12.52 13.26 3.70
CA LYS A 48 12.65 13.46 5.13
C LYS A 48 14.00 12.98 5.64
N ALA A 49 14.43 11.77 5.28
CA ALA A 49 15.74 11.25 5.68
C ALA A 49 16.90 12.12 5.18
N ASN A 50 16.80 12.66 3.96
CA ASN A 50 17.79 13.58 3.41
C ASN A 50 17.83 14.90 4.20
N ILE A 51 16.66 15.47 4.53
CA ILE A 51 16.55 16.68 5.36
C ILE A 51 17.14 16.42 6.75
N ASP A 52 16.77 15.32 7.39
CA ASP A 52 17.27 14.94 8.72
C ASP A 52 18.80 14.79 8.70
N THR A 53 19.36 14.24 7.63
CA THR A 53 20.81 14.13 7.43
C THR A 53 21.48 15.49 7.25
N LEU A 54 20.94 16.35 6.37
CA LEU A 54 21.48 17.68 6.09
C LEU A 54 21.44 18.61 7.31
N LEU A 55 20.35 18.54 8.08
CA LEU A 55 20.17 19.30 9.31
C LEU A 55 20.90 18.67 10.51
N GLY A 56 21.49 17.48 10.34
CA GLY A 56 22.23 16.76 11.36
C GLY A 56 21.35 16.23 12.50
N TYR A 57 20.05 16.03 12.26
CA TYR A 57 19.12 15.41 13.22
C TYR A 57 19.36 13.90 13.38
N THR A 58 20.10 13.28 12.46
CA THR A 58 20.52 11.87 12.53
C THR A 58 21.81 11.64 13.33
N GLU A 59 22.50 12.69 13.77
CA GLU A 59 23.75 12.59 14.54
C GLU A 59 23.45 12.44 16.05
N PRO A 60 23.89 11.37 16.73
CA PRO A 60 23.68 11.20 18.18
C PRO A 60 24.47 12.19 19.08
N GLY A 61 25.09 13.23 18.51
CA GLY A 61 25.95 14.18 19.25
C GLY A 61 25.70 15.68 19.01
N ARG A 62 24.77 16.08 18.14
CA ARG A 62 24.68 17.49 17.66
C ARG A 62 23.81 18.42 18.53
N LYS A 63 23.86 18.26 19.85
CA LYS A 63 23.06 19.10 20.77
C LYS A 63 23.62 20.50 21.06
N HIS A 64 24.83 20.90 20.64
CA HIS A 64 25.46 22.11 21.20
C HIS A 64 26.36 22.97 20.30
N GLU A 65 26.06 23.16 19.01
CA GLU A 65 26.82 24.14 18.20
C GLU A 65 25.93 25.03 17.33
N LYS A 66 25.08 25.84 17.95
CA LYS A 66 24.65 27.14 17.40
C LYS A 66 24.34 28.12 18.53
N GLU A 67 25.40 28.64 19.16
CA GLU A 67 25.42 29.95 19.81
C GLU A 67 26.88 30.41 19.98
N ARG A 68 27.45 31.00 18.92
CA ARG A 68 28.44 32.10 18.95
C ARG A 68 28.82 32.54 17.54
#